data_AF-A0A0P9DDW6-F1
#
_entry.id   AF-A0A0P9DDW6-F1
#
_cell.length_a   1.000
_cell.length_b   1.000
_cell.length_c   1.000
_cell.angle_alpha   90.00
_cell.angle_beta   90.00
_cell.angle_gamma   90.00
#
_symmetry.space_group_name_H-M   'P 1'
#
loop_
_entity.id
_entity.type
_entity.pdbx_description
1 polymer ?
#
loop_
_entity_poly.entity_id
_entity_poly.type
_entity_poly.pdbx_seq_one_letter_code
_entity_poly.pdbx_strand_id
1 'polypeptide(L)' 'LLDQAASSAGAPLTQAEIAARLGTAREMIGRSLKLFEAQGLIRLDRGVITILDRAGLAEQHAE' A
#
# COMPACT_ATOMS: atom_id res chain seq x y z
N LEU A 1 12.17 -1.26 -20.96
CA LEU A 1 11.46 -2.52 -20.73
C LEU A 1 11.76 -2.94 -19.30
N LEU A 2 10.79 -2.72 -18.40
CA LEU A 2 10.89 -3.02 -16.98
C LEU A 2 10.92 -4.53 -16.79
N ASP A 3 12.03 -5.05 -16.27
CA ASP A 3 12.17 -6.44 -15.82
C ASP A 3 11.40 -6.58 -14.51
N GLN A 4 10.14 -7.00 -14.62
CA GLN A 4 9.36 -7.39 -13.46
C GLN A 4 9.85 -8.74 -12.96
N ALA A 5 10.27 -8.73 -11.70
CA ALA A 5 10.06 -9.81 -10.76
C ALA A 5 10.73 -11.16 -11.09
N ALA A 6 11.90 -11.37 -10.52
CA ALA A 6 12.20 -12.66 -9.90
C ALA A 6 12.49 -12.46 -8.42
N SER A 7 11.49 -12.85 -7.63
CA SER A 7 11.64 -13.24 -6.24
C SER A 7 12.89 -14.09 -6.07
N SER A 8 13.88 -13.56 -5.35
CA SER A 8 14.86 -14.40 -4.67
C SER A 8 14.95 -13.86 -3.27
N ALA A 9 14.15 -14.47 -2.40
CA ALA A 9 14.40 -14.46 -0.97
C ALA A 9 15.86 -14.91 -0.77
N GLY A 10 16.79 -13.95 -0.67
CA GLY A 10 18.22 -14.21 -0.56
C GLY A 10 19.18 -13.27 -1.30
N ALA A 11 18.73 -12.40 -2.21
CA ALA A 11 19.64 -11.42 -2.83
C ALA A 11 19.86 -10.20 -1.91
N PRO A 12 21.11 -9.78 -1.61
CA PRO A 12 21.36 -8.59 -0.82
C PRO A 12 20.84 -7.34 -1.55
N LEU A 13 19.84 -6.69 -0.96
CA LEU A 13 19.31 -5.42 -1.45
C LEU A 13 20.26 -4.29 -1.07
N THR A 14 20.54 -3.39 -2.03
CA THR A 14 21.28 -2.17 -1.74
C THR A 14 20.40 -1.16 -1.01
N GLN A 15 21.01 -0.21 -0.30
CA GLN A 15 20.27 0.87 0.35
C GLN A 15 19.44 1.71 -0.63
N ALA A 16 19.92 1.91 -1.86
CA ALA A 16 19.19 2.64 -2.91
C ALA A 16 17.95 1.88 -3.39
N GLU A 17 18.07 0.56 -3.58
CA GLU A 17 16.94 -0.31 -3.94
C GLU A 17 15.88 -0.33 -2.84
N ILE A 18 16.30 -0.39 -1.58
CA ILE A 18 15.39 -0.32 -0.42
C ILE A 18 14.68 1.03 -0.38
N ALA A 19 15.40 2.14 -0.57
CA ALA A 19 14.83 3.48 -0.57
C ALA A 19 13.83 3.68 -1.72
N ALA A 20 14.14 3.21 -2.92
CA ALA A 20 13.25 3.26 -4.08
C ALA A 20 11.97 2.45 -3.83
N ARG A 21 12.10 1.21 -3.34
CA ARG A 21 10.95 0.35 -2.99
C ARG A 21 10.10 0.97 -1.88
N LEU A 22 10.72 1.56 -0.87
CA LEU A 22 10.02 2.23 0.23
C LEU A 22 9.26 3.48 -0.25
N GLY A 23 9.85 4.25 -1.17
CA GLY A 23 9.18 5.39 -1.81
C GLY A 23 7.94 4.96 -2.58
N THR A 24 8.07 3.95 -3.45
CA THR A 24 6.95 3.40 -4.22
C THR A 24 5.87 2.79 -3.32
N ALA A 25 6.27 2.06 -2.26
CA ALA A 25 5.32 1.49 -1.32
C ALA A 25 4.51 2.59 -0.60
N ARG A 26 5.17 3.68 -0.18
CA ARG A 26 4.50 4.82 0.46
C ARG A 26 3.49 5.48 -0.48
N GLU A 27 3.84 5.68 -1.75
CA GLU A 27 2.94 6.27 -2.74
C GLU A 27 1.74 5.36 -3.04
N MET A 28 1.99 4.06 -3.22
CA MET A 28 0.94 3.07 -3.48
C MET A 28 -0.04 2.95 -2.30
N ILE A 29 0.48 2.82 -1.08
CA ILE A 29 -0.35 2.77 0.14
C ILE A 29 -1.18 4.05 0.27
N GLY A 30 -0.56 5.22 0.06
CA GLY A 30 -1.28 6.50 0.11
C GLY A 30 -2.42 6.59 -0.91
N ARG A 31 -2.21 6.07 -2.12
CA ARG A 31 -3.25 6.02 -3.16
C ARG A 31 -4.41 5.10 -2.76
N SER A 32 -4.12 3.90 -2.25
CA SER A 32 -5.15 2.96 -1.79
C SER A 32 -5.95 3.51 -0.62
N LEU A 33 -5.29 4.14 0.37
CA LEU A 33 -5.96 4.77 1.50
C LEU A 33 -6.92 5.88 1.06
N LYS A 34 -6.54 6.71 0.08
CA LYS A 34 -7.45 7.71 -0.49
C LYS A 34 -8.66 7.10 -1.20
N LEU A 35 -8.48 5.97 -1.88
CA LEU A 35 -9.59 5.27 -2.52
C LEU A 35 -10.59 4.75 -1.48
N PHE A 36 -10.10 4.11 -0.42
CA PHE A 36 -10.95 3.61 0.67
C PHE A 36 -11.65 4.74 1.42
N GLU A 37 -11.00 5.89 1.57
CA GLU A 37 -11.65 7.09 2.11
C GLU A 37 -12.77 7.60 1.20
N ALA A 38 -12.52 7.68 -0.11
CA ALA A 38 -13.53 8.10 -1.09
C ALA A 38 -14.74 7.16 -1.17
N GLN A 39 -14.52 5.86 -0.92
CA GLN A 39 -15.58 4.85 -0.82
C GLN A 39 -16.32 4.86 0.53
N GLY A 40 -15.90 5.69 1.49
CA GLY A 40 -16.50 5.77 2.83
C GLY A 40 -16.15 4.59 3.74
N LEU A 41 -15.16 3.77 3.38
CA LEU A 41 -14.74 2.59 4.15
C LEU A 41 -13.87 2.99 5.35
N ILE A 42 -13.07 4.04 5.19
CA ILE A 42 -12.20 4.59 6.23
C ILE A 42 -12.31 6.12 6.29
N ARG A 43 -11.79 6.71 7.36
CA ARG A 43 -11.55 8.15 7.50
C ARG A 43 -10.09 8.40 7.85
N LEU A 44 -9.46 9.37 7.18
CA LEU A 44 -8.11 9.83 7.48
C LEU A 44 -8.18 11.19 8.18
N ASP A 45 -7.66 11.29 9.41
CA ASP A 45 -7.50 12.58 10.09
C ASP A 45 -6.17 12.62 10.86
N ARG A 46 -5.39 13.69 10.66
CA ARG A 46 -4.10 13.93 11.36
C ARG A 46 -3.14 12.72 11.39
N GLY A 47 -3.12 11.90 10.34
CA GLY A 47 -2.27 10.70 10.26
C GLY A 47 -2.84 9.47 10.97
N VAL A 48 -4.08 9.54 11.46
CA VAL A 48 -4.82 8.44 12.06
C VAL A 48 -5.83 7.89 11.06
N ILE A 49 -5.87 6.58 10.91
CA ILE A 49 -6.84 5.84 10.10
C ILE A 49 -7.95 5.34 11.02
N THR A 50 -9.19 5.76 10.79
CA THR A 50 -10.37 5.20 11.46
C THR A 50 -11.12 4.32 10.46
N ILE A 51 -11.37 3.06 10.80
CA ILE A 51 -12.19 2.15 9.97
C ILE A 51 -13.66 2.47 10.23
N LEU A 52 -14.40 2.83 9.19
CA LEU A 52 -15.84 3.12 9.26
C LEU A 52 -16.67 1.89 8.92
N ASP A 53 -16.25 1.13 7.91
CA ASP A 53 -16.91 -0.10 7.48
C ASP A 53 -15.92 -1.26 7.34
N ARG A 54 -15.92 -2.15 8.33
CA ARG A 54 -14.97 -3.28 8.39
C ARG A 54 -15.31 -4.38 7.39
N ALA A 55 -16.60 -4.57 7.11
CA ALA A 55 -17.06 -5.61 6.19
C ALA A 55 -16.65 -5.27 4.75
N GLY A 56 -17.03 -4.10 4.24
CA GLY A 56 -16.64 -3.65 2.91
C GLY A 56 -15.13 -3.51 2.74
N LEU A 57 -14.39 -3.10 3.78
CA LEU A 57 -12.92 -3.09 3.73
C LEU A 57 -12.33 -4.50 3.61
N ALA A 58 -12.92 -5.51 4.25
CA ALA A 58 -12.48 -6.91 4.12
C ALA A 58 -12.76 -7.45 2.72
N GLU A 59 -13.87 -7.04 2.09
CA GLU A 59 -14.20 -7.40 0.71
C GLU A 59 -13.20 -6.79 -0.30
N GLN A 60 -12.65 -5.60 -0.04
CA GLN A 60 -11.59 -5.00 -0.90
C GLN A 60 -10.26 -5.78 -0.90
N HIS A 61 -10.02 -6.67 0.06
CA HIS A 61 -8.81 -7.51 0.14
C HIS A 61 -9.06 -8.95 -0.35
N ALA A 62 -10.30 -9.30 -0.68
CA ALA A 62 -10.67 -10.66 -1.06
C ALA A 62 -10.45 -10.99 -2.54
N GLU A 63 -9.82 -10.09 -3.32
CA GLU A 63 -9.52 -10.26 -4.76
C GLU A 63 -8.04 -10.57 -5.05
#